data_AF-A0AAE3LSQ8-F1
#
_entry.id   AF-A0AAE3LSQ8-F1
#
_cell.length_a   1.000
_cell.length_b   1.000
_cell.length_c   1.000
_cell.angle_alpha   90.00
_cell.angle_beta   90.00
_cell.angle_gamma   90.00
#
_symmetry.space_group_name_H-M   'P 1'
#
loop_
_entity.id
_entity.type
_entity.pdbx_description
1 polymer ?
#
loop_
_entity_poly.entity_id
_entity_poly.type
_entity_poly.pdbx_seq_one_letter_code
_entity_poly.pdbx_strand_id
1 'polypeptide(L)'
;MMPVSFGDRAHAYQLTLQNSDLKADLHKLSLELASGQVADTSKTLKGNFASLASFEEAAAALEAYKTTNAEAAFFLDSAQSALGSIQVVSSEFAPSLLMASNAGNAQLVDTAISGAKGNLDAAFAALNTRAAGQSIFAGQATNQSALVNADAIIAELNPLIAAATSEADFMTIIDNWFDTPGGGYETNAYTGSTQSRSSIPIGSERTVDYEITALNPDIRTTLKGLTVAALVSDGAFASQQSERSNLLKTAGELLLAGETGIAAVRAEIGHAQNTVDHVAQHNDKERDILKIAKSELLGKDPYETAAELQATQVQLEALYTMTARISQLSLMDFLR
;
A
#
# COMPACT_ATOMS: atom_id res chain seq x y z
N MET A 1 26.27 55.28 -56.00
CA MET A 1 25.65 54.09 -55.40
C MET A 1 26.16 52.87 -56.16
N MET A 2 27.28 52.28 -55.71
CA MET A 2 27.71 50.99 -56.26
C MET A 2 26.69 49.93 -55.84
N PRO A 3 26.20 49.07 -56.75
CA PRO A 3 25.27 48.03 -56.40
C PRO A 3 25.99 47.06 -55.47
N VAL A 4 25.43 46.80 -54.30
CA VAL A 4 25.85 45.69 -53.44
C VAL A 4 25.82 44.43 -54.31
N SER A 5 27.01 43.91 -54.62
CA SER A 5 27.21 42.75 -55.47
C SER A 5 26.35 41.59 -54.94
N PHE A 6 25.69 40.85 -55.83
CA PHE A 6 24.93 39.66 -55.45
C PHE A 6 25.79 38.65 -54.65
N GLY A 7 27.11 38.65 -54.85
CA GLY A 7 28.05 37.82 -54.10
C GLY A 7 28.19 38.19 -52.62
N ASP A 8 28.22 39.48 -52.27
CA ASP A 8 28.36 39.92 -50.86
C ASP A 8 27.11 39.61 -50.04
N ARG A 9 25.92 39.79 -50.63
CA ARG A 9 24.67 39.41 -49.97
C ARG A 9 24.53 37.90 -49.81
N ALA A 10 25.02 37.12 -50.76
CA ALA A 10 25.05 35.67 -50.65
C ALA A 10 25.99 35.20 -49.53
N HIS A 11 27.19 35.80 -49.40
CA HIS A 11 28.14 35.47 -48.33
C HIS A 11 27.63 35.87 -46.94
N ALA A 12 27.07 37.08 -46.78
CA ALA A 12 26.47 37.49 -45.52
C ALA A 12 25.30 36.59 -45.11
N TYR A 13 24.44 36.23 -46.06
CA TYR A 13 23.34 35.30 -45.82
C TYR A 13 23.84 33.90 -45.44
N GLN A 14 24.88 33.40 -46.10
CA GLN A 14 25.50 32.11 -45.78
C GLN A 14 26.12 32.10 -44.37
N LEU A 15 26.78 33.17 -43.95
CA LEU A 15 27.31 33.31 -42.58
C LEU A 15 26.19 33.35 -41.55
N THR A 16 25.07 34.03 -41.84
CA THR A 16 23.92 34.05 -40.93
C THR A 16 23.26 32.67 -40.80
N LEU A 17 23.17 31.90 -41.89
CA LEU A 17 22.68 30.52 -41.86
C LEU A 17 23.62 29.64 -41.04
N GLN A 18 24.93 29.65 -41.32
CA GLN A 18 25.91 28.85 -40.57
C GLN A 18 25.93 29.18 -39.07
N ASN A 19 25.77 30.45 -38.71
CA ASN A 19 25.66 30.86 -37.30
C ASN A 19 24.39 30.29 -36.65
N SER A 20 23.25 30.35 -37.36
CA SER A 20 22.00 29.76 -36.90
C SER A 20 22.13 28.25 -36.71
N ASP A 21 22.75 27.54 -37.67
CA ASP A 21 22.95 26.09 -37.63
C ASP A 21 23.86 25.68 -36.48
N LEU A 22 25.03 26.30 -36.34
CA LEU A 22 25.97 26.00 -35.24
C LEU A 22 25.37 26.28 -33.86
N LYS A 23 24.54 27.32 -33.72
CA LYS A 23 23.80 27.58 -32.48
C LYS A 23 22.75 26.51 -32.21
N ALA A 24 22.01 26.08 -33.23
CA ALA A 24 21.04 25.00 -33.10
C ALA A 24 21.73 23.70 -32.68
N ASP A 25 22.86 23.36 -33.31
CA ASP A 25 23.66 22.18 -32.97
C ASP A 25 24.24 22.28 -31.56
N LEU A 26 24.71 23.44 -31.12
CA LEU A 26 25.15 23.67 -29.74
C LEU A 26 24.04 23.42 -28.72
N HIS A 27 22.85 23.98 -28.96
CA HIS A 27 21.69 23.75 -28.09
C HIS A 27 21.29 22.27 -28.06
N LYS A 28 21.29 21.62 -29.22
CA LYS A 28 20.99 20.20 -29.36
C LYS A 28 21.98 19.35 -28.57
N LEU A 29 23.27 19.47 -28.85
CA LEU A 29 24.33 18.70 -28.19
C LEU A 29 24.39 18.97 -26.68
N SER A 30 24.09 20.19 -26.24
CA SER A 30 23.96 20.50 -24.82
C SER A 30 22.80 19.74 -24.17
N LEU A 31 21.67 19.61 -24.85
CA LEU A 31 20.51 18.85 -24.36
C LEU A 31 20.78 17.35 -24.37
N GLU A 32 21.43 16.84 -25.42
CA GLU A 32 21.83 15.43 -25.52
C GLU A 32 22.85 15.05 -24.46
N LEU A 33 23.83 15.92 -24.18
CA LEU A 33 24.81 15.71 -23.13
C LEU A 33 24.17 15.71 -21.73
N ALA A 34 23.21 16.62 -21.49
CA ALA A 34 22.53 16.72 -20.21
C ALA A 34 21.55 15.57 -19.96
N SER A 35 20.85 15.10 -20.99
CA SER A 35 19.86 14.03 -20.89
C SER A 35 20.43 12.62 -21.10
N GLY A 36 21.62 12.50 -21.72
CA GLY A 36 22.17 11.23 -22.18
C GLY A 36 21.39 10.58 -23.32
N GLN A 37 20.44 11.30 -23.93
CA GLN A 37 19.55 10.80 -24.97
C GLN A 37 19.61 11.70 -26.21
N VAL A 38 19.34 11.12 -27.38
CA VAL A 38 19.21 11.86 -28.64
C VAL A 38 18.05 12.87 -28.56
N ALA A 39 18.31 14.11 -28.97
CA ALA A 39 17.32 15.18 -28.90
C ALA A 39 16.26 15.06 -30.00
N ASP A 40 16.64 14.48 -31.15
CA ASP A 40 15.75 14.24 -32.29
C ASP A 40 15.37 12.76 -32.37
N THR A 41 14.40 12.38 -31.53
CA THR A 41 13.85 11.02 -31.50
C THR A 41 13.19 10.64 -32.84
N SER A 42 12.66 11.62 -33.59
CA SER A 42 11.99 11.40 -34.88
C SER A 42 12.95 10.90 -35.96
N LYS A 43 14.16 11.49 -36.00
CA LYS A 43 15.22 11.12 -36.91
C LYS A 43 15.85 9.78 -36.55
N THR A 44 16.05 9.52 -35.25
CA THR A 44 16.60 8.25 -34.77
C THR A 44 15.65 7.08 -35.03
N LEU A 45 14.35 7.28 -34.80
CA LEU A 45 13.32 6.25 -34.99
C LEU A 45 12.77 6.18 -36.42
N LYS A 46 13.23 7.04 -37.33
CA LYS A 46 12.77 7.13 -38.73
C LYS A 46 11.25 7.20 -38.87
N GLY A 47 10.59 7.87 -37.92
CA GLY A 47 9.12 8.01 -37.87
C GLY A 47 8.35 6.80 -37.28
N ASN A 48 9.02 5.73 -36.85
CA ASN A 48 8.36 4.61 -36.16
C ASN A 48 8.35 4.82 -34.64
N PHE A 49 7.34 5.53 -34.15
CA PHE A 49 7.17 5.81 -32.72
C PHE A 49 6.38 4.74 -31.97
N ALA A 50 5.83 3.73 -32.66
CA ALA A 50 4.92 2.76 -32.05
C ALA A 50 5.59 2.01 -30.88
N SER A 51 6.84 1.55 -31.07
CA SER A 51 7.59 0.85 -30.02
C SER A 51 7.91 1.76 -28.84
N LEU A 52 8.33 3.00 -29.08
CA LEU A 52 8.63 3.95 -28.01
C LEU A 52 7.37 4.29 -27.20
N ALA A 53 6.25 4.56 -27.89
CA ALA A 53 4.97 4.83 -27.24
C ALA A 53 4.50 3.65 -26.39
N SER A 54 4.63 2.42 -26.89
CA SER A 54 4.28 1.22 -26.12
C SER A 54 5.16 1.03 -24.87
N PHE A 55 6.45 1.36 -24.95
CA PHE A 55 7.35 1.30 -23.79
C PHE A 55 7.03 2.37 -22.75
N GLU A 56 6.68 3.57 -23.19
CA GLU A 56 6.30 4.66 -22.29
C GLU A 56 4.96 4.40 -21.61
N GLU A 57 3.98 3.85 -22.33
CA GLU A 57 2.70 3.40 -21.77
C GLU A 57 2.91 2.29 -20.73
N ALA A 58 3.70 1.26 -21.07
CA ALA A 58 4.02 0.18 -20.14
C ALA A 58 4.76 0.70 -18.89
N ALA A 59 5.73 1.60 -19.05
CA ALA A 59 6.44 2.21 -17.94
C ALA A 59 5.52 3.06 -17.04
N ALA A 60 4.59 3.82 -17.63
CA ALA A 60 3.61 4.60 -16.88
C ALA A 60 2.65 3.69 -16.08
N ALA A 61 2.21 2.58 -16.68
CA ALA A 61 1.40 1.59 -15.99
C ALA A 61 2.16 0.95 -14.80
N LEU A 62 3.44 0.59 -14.98
CA LEU A 62 4.27 0.01 -13.92
C LEU A 62 4.50 0.98 -12.74
N GLU A 63 4.63 2.28 -12.98
CA GLU A 63 4.71 3.28 -11.89
C GLU A 63 3.37 3.44 -11.16
N ALA A 64 2.24 3.31 -11.85
CA ALA A 64 0.93 3.26 -11.20
C ALA A 64 0.82 2.01 -10.30
N TYR A 65 1.18 0.83 -10.82
CA TYR A 65 1.17 -0.41 -10.02
C TYR A 65 2.12 -0.36 -8.84
N LYS A 66 3.27 0.32 -8.94
CA LYS A 66 4.16 0.51 -7.80
C LYS A 66 3.47 1.23 -6.64
N THR A 67 2.67 2.25 -6.93
CA THR A 67 1.88 2.96 -5.92
C THR A 67 0.82 2.05 -5.32
N THR A 68 0.05 1.34 -6.16
CA THR A 68 -0.99 0.42 -5.70
C THR A 68 -0.42 -0.75 -4.89
N ASN A 69 0.75 -1.28 -5.25
CA ASN A 69 1.44 -2.33 -4.50
C ASN A 69 1.87 -1.84 -3.12
N ALA A 70 2.37 -0.61 -3.01
CA ALA A 70 2.73 -0.01 -1.74
C ALA A 70 1.51 0.19 -0.83
N GLU A 71 0.38 0.62 -1.40
CA GLU A 71 -0.90 0.75 -0.68
C GLU A 71 -1.42 -0.61 -0.20
N ALA A 72 -1.37 -1.63 -1.07
CA ALA A 72 -1.76 -2.99 -0.73
C ALA A 72 -0.89 -3.56 0.39
N ALA A 73 0.44 -3.41 0.28
CA ALA A 73 1.38 -3.86 1.31
C ALA A 73 1.10 -3.17 2.66
N PHE A 74 0.95 -1.84 2.66
CA PHE A 74 0.63 -1.09 3.87
C PHE A 74 -0.70 -1.53 4.52
N PHE A 75 -1.71 -1.79 3.69
CA PHE A 75 -3.00 -2.29 4.16
C PHE A 75 -2.88 -3.68 4.80
N LEU A 76 -2.18 -4.62 4.15
CA LEU A 76 -1.99 -5.99 4.64
C LEU A 76 -1.12 -6.00 5.92
N ASP A 77 -0.08 -5.17 6.00
CA ASP A 77 0.75 -5.01 7.21
C ASP A 77 -0.05 -4.49 8.41
N SER A 78 -0.96 -3.55 8.14
CA SER A 78 -1.87 -3.02 9.16
C SER A 78 -2.82 -4.11 9.65
N ALA A 79 -3.34 -4.95 8.74
CA ALA A 79 -4.18 -6.09 9.10
C ALA A 79 -3.41 -7.13 9.94
N GLN A 80 -2.18 -7.46 9.55
CA GLN A 80 -1.31 -8.37 10.31
C GLN A 80 -1.01 -7.86 11.71
N SER A 81 -0.75 -6.55 11.84
CA SER A 81 -0.45 -5.92 13.13
C SER A 81 -1.66 -5.98 14.06
N ALA A 82 -2.86 -5.67 13.55
CA ALA A 82 -4.10 -5.76 14.32
C ALA A 82 -4.40 -7.19 14.80
N LEU A 83 -4.29 -8.20 13.92
CA LEU A 83 -4.46 -9.60 14.31
C LEU A 83 -3.36 -10.07 15.27
N GLY A 84 -2.13 -9.57 15.12
CA GLY A 84 -1.02 -9.82 16.04
C GLY A 84 -1.34 -9.33 17.46
N SER A 85 -1.93 -8.14 17.60
CA SER A 85 -2.38 -7.65 18.91
C SER A 85 -3.44 -8.54 19.54
N ILE A 86 -4.41 -9.04 18.76
CA ILE A 86 -5.45 -9.97 19.25
C ILE A 86 -4.84 -11.31 19.68
N GLN A 87 -3.86 -11.81 18.92
CA GLN A 87 -3.16 -13.04 19.26
C GLN A 87 -2.40 -12.91 20.58
N VAL A 88 -1.68 -11.79 20.78
CA VAL A 88 -0.97 -11.53 22.04
C VAL A 88 -1.94 -11.54 23.22
N VAL A 89 -3.04 -10.78 23.12
CA VAL A 89 -4.09 -10.76 24.16
C VAL A 89 -4.58 -12.17 24.48
N SER A 90 -4.84 -12.99 23.47
CA SER A 90 -5.35 -14.36 23.66
C SER A 90 -4.31 -15.29 24.31
N SER A 91 -3.06 -15.24 23.83
CA SER A 91 -1.96 -16.09 24.32
C SER A 91 -1.55 -15.79 25.77
N GLU A 92 -1.70 -14.54 26.22
CA GLU A 92 -1.40 -14.14 27.60
C GLU A 92 -2.59 -14.40 28.54
N PHE A 93 -3.80 -14.21 28.03
CA PHE A 93 -5.01 -14.28 28.85
C PHE A 93 -5.52 -15.71 29.06
N ALA A 94 -5.48 -16.56 28.03
CA ALA A 94 -6.00 -17.92 28.11
C ALA A 94 -5.36 -18.77 29.23
N PRO A 95 -4.01 -18.78 29.41
CA PRO A 95 -3.39 -19.54 30.49
C PRO A 95 -3.79 -19.05 31.88
N SER A 96 -4.00 -17.74 32.03
CA SER A 96 -4.42 -17.13 33.30
C SER A 96 -5.83 -17.59 33.70
N LEU A 97 -6.75 -17.62 32.73
CA LEU A 97 -8.12 -18.11 32.95
C LEU A 97 -8.15 -19.60 33.33
N LEU A 98 -7.39 -20.44 32.61
CA LEU A 98 -7.31 -21.89 32.86
C LEU A 98 -6.64 -22.21 34.20
N MET A 99 -5.66 -21.41 34.62
CA MET A 99 -5.04 -21.58 35.94
C MET A 99 -6.03 -21.22 37.05
N ALA A 100 -6.75 -20.11 36.90
CA ALA A 100 -7.73 -19.65 37.89
C ALA A 100 -8.95 -20.58 37.98
N SER A 101 -9.40 -21.17 36.86
CA SER A 101 -10.50 -22.13 36.85
C SER A 101 -10.19 -23.37 37.69
N ASN A 102 -8.95 -23.85 37.64
CA ASN A 102 -8.51 -25.05 38.37
C ASN A 102 -8.23 -24.81 39.85
N ALA A 103 -8.04 -23.55 40.26
CA ALA A 103 -7.67 -23.22 41.64
C ALA A 103 -8.84 -23.29 42.64
N GLY A 104 -10.09 -23.26 42.16
CA GLY A 104 -11.30 -23.32 43.01
C GLY A 104 -11.43 -22.17 44.01
N ASN A 105 -10.70 -21.07 43.82
CA ASN A 105 -10.63 -19.94 44.73
C ASN A 105 -11.22 -18.67 44.09
N ALA A 106 -12.24 -18.09 44.72
CA ALA A 106 -12.91 -16.88 44.24
C ALA A 106 -11.97 -15.69 44.01
N GLN A 107 -11.01 -15.47 44.91
CA GLN A 107 -10.05 -14.36 44.79
C GLN A 107 -9.16 -14.50 43.55
N LEU A 108 -8.75 -15.74 43.21
CA LEU A 108 -7.94 -16.00 42.03
C LEU A 108 -8.76 -15.83 40.75
N VAL A 109 -10.04 -16.22 40.77
CA VAL A 109 -10.98 -15.97 39.67
C VAL A 109 -11.17 -14.47 39.44
N ASP A 110 -11.45 -13.70 40.50
CA ASP A 110 -11.62 -12.24 40.42
C ASP A 110 -10.37 -11.54 39.89
N THR A 111 -9.19 -11.98 40.35
CA THR A 111 -7.91 -11.44 39.89
C THR A 111 -7.71 -11.75 38.40
N ALA A 112 -7.98 -12.98 37.96
CA ALA A 112 -7.79 -13.40 36.58
C ALA A 112 -8.71 -12.64 35.61
N ILE A 113 -9.97 -12.36 35.98
CA ILE A 113 -10.92 -11.67 35.09
C ILE A 113 -10.90 -10.14 35.22
N SER A 114 -10.13 -9.57 36.13
CA SER A 114 -10.07 -8.11 36.34
C SER A 114 -9.67 -7.32 35.08
N GLY A 115 -8.88 -7.94 34.18
CA GLY A 115 -8.50 -7.37 32.89
C GLY A 115 -9.39 -7.76 31.71
N ALA A 116 -10.42 -8.60 31.91
CA ALA A 116 -11.19 -9.20 30.82
C ALA A 116 -11.84 -8.16 29.90
N LYS A 117 -12.46 -7.14 30.49
CA LYS A 117 -13.06 -6.03 29.75
C LYS A 117 -12.05 -5.26 28.92
N GLY A 118 -10.89 -4.91 29.52
CA GLY A 118 -9.83 -4.20 28.81
C GLY A 118 -9.25 -5.01 27.65
N ASN A 119 -9.13 -6.33 27.81
CA ASN A 119 -8.71 -7.23 26.74
C ASN A 119 -9.73 -7.31 25.60
N LEU A 120 -11.03 -7.33 25.93
CA LEU A 120 -12.11 -7.25 24.94
C LEU A 120 -12.09 -5.91 24.20
N ASP A 121 -11.95 -4.79 24.91
CA ASP A 121 -11.83 -3.46 24.34
C ASP A 121 -10.63 -3.36 23.39
N ALA A 122 -9.48 -3.92 23.78
CA ALA A 122 -8.28 -3.94 22.96
C ALA A 122 -8.47 -4.75 21.67
N ALA A 123 -9.14 -5.91 21.75
CA ALA A 123 -9.44 -6.73 20.58
C ALA A 123 -10.41 -6.02 19.61
N PHE A 124 -11.45 -5.36 20.14
CA PHE A 124 -12.39 -4.58 19.34
C PHE A 124 -11.71 -3.35 18.70
N ALA A 125 -10.84 -2.66 19.45
CA ALA A 125 -10.05 -1.56 18.92
C ALA A 125 -9.11 -2.01 17.79
N ALA A 126 -8.47 -3.17 17.93
CA ALA A 126 -7.64 -3.76 16.88
C ALA A 126 -8.46 -4.05 15.61
N LEU A 127 -9.67 -4.62 15.73
CA LEU A 127 -10.57 -4.86 14.59
C LEU A 127 -11.18 -3.59 13.99
N ASN A 128 -11.17 -2.49 14.73
CA ASN A 128 -11.57 -1.16 14.26
C ASN A 128 -10.39 -0.35 13.68
N THR A 129 -9.22 -0.96 13.50
CA THR A 129 -8.05 -0.32 12.87
C THR A 129 -8.37 0.13 11.46
N ARG A 130 -7.84 1.30 11.10
CA ARG A 130 -7.96 1.91 9.78
C ARG A 130 -6.59 2.08 9.14
N ALA A 131 -6.50 1.76 7.85
CA ALA A 131 -5.33 2.02 7.00
C ALA A 131 -5.71 3.05 5.93
N ALA A 132 -4.90 4.11 5.77
CA ALA A 132 -5.15 5.18 4.80
C ALA A 132 -6.58 5.78 4.87
N GLY A 133 -7.12 5.90 6.08
CA GLY A 133 -8.47 6.43 6.32
C GLY A 133 -9.61 5.45 6.05
N GLN A 134 -9.32 4.19 5.70
CA GLN A 134 -10.31 3.14 5.42
C GLN A 134 -10.23 2.02 6.46
N SER A 135 -11.39 1.51 6.90
CA SER A 135 -11.44 0.36 7.82
C SER A 135 -10.97 -0.92 7.15
N ILE A 136 -10.17 -1.69 7.88
CA ILE A 136 -9.56 -2.92 7.38
C ILE A 136 -10.57 -4.07 7.38
N PHE A 137 -11.28 -4.27 8.50
CA PHE A 137 -12.13 -5.46 8.73
C PHE A 137 -13.62 -5.23 8.47
N ALA A 138 -14.01 -4.10 7.87
CA ALA A 138 -15.41 -3.69 7.64
C ALA A 138 -15.97 -4.13 6.27
N GLY A 139 -15.28 -5.00 5.53
CA GLY A 139 -15.67 -5.40 4.17
C GLY A 139 -15.72 -4.20 3.23
N GLN A 140 -16.70 -4.14 2.33
CA GLN A 140 -16.91 -2.98 1.43
C GLN A 140 -17.26 -1.67 2.14
N ALA A 141 -17.71 -1.70 3.39
CA ALA A 141 -18.08 -0.50 4.14
C ALA A 141 -16.85 0.20 4.75
N THR A 142 -15.93 0.63 3.90
CA THR A 142 -14.61 1.13 4.29
C THR A 142 -14.65 2.47 5.05
N ASN A 143 -15.75 3.19 5.00
CA ASN A 143 -15.93 4.51 5.59
C ASN A 143 -16.33 4.47 7.08
N GLN A 144 -16.76 3.33 7.62
CA GLN A 144 -17.23 3.19 9.01
C GLN A 144 -16.42 2.14 9.78
N SER A 145 -16.53 2.13 11.11
CA SER A 145 -15.90 1.10 11.95
C SER A 145 -16.42 -0.29 11.59
N ALA A 146 -15.66 -1.35 11.89
CA ALA A 146 -16.10 -2.72 11.63
C ALA A 146 -17.08 -3.20 12.71
N LEU A 147 -16.81 -2.84 13.97
CA LEU A 147 -17.56 -3.24 15.15
C LEU A 147 -18.01 -2.03 15.95
N VAL A 148 -19.14 -2.17 16.66
CA VAL A 148 -19.53 -1.27 17.76
C VAL A 148 -18.54 -1.35 18.93
N ASN A 149 -18.69 -0.52 19.96
CA ASN A 149 -17.85 -0.60 21.16
C ASN A 149 -18.20 -1.83 22.01
N ALA A 150 -17.23 -2.41 22.71
CA ALA A 150 -17.47 -3.61 23.52
C ALA A 150 -18.49 -3.38 24.65
N ASP A 151 -18.57 -2.17 25.20
CA ASP A 151 -19.62 -1.75 26.14
C ASP A 151 -21.04 -2.03 25.62
N ALA A 152 -21.28 -1.75 24.33
CA ALA A 152 -22.59 -1.96 23.73
C ALA A 152 -22.94 -3.46 23.69
N ILE A 153 -21.96 -4.31 23.43
CA ILE A 153 -22.13 -5.77 23.39
C ILE A 153 -22.41 -6.32 24.78
N ILE A 154 -21.66 -5.89 25.80
CA ILE A 154 -21.90 -6.30 27.18
C ILE A 154 -23.29 -5.86 27.64
N ALA A 155 -23.68 -4.61 27.34
CA ALA A 155 -24.99 -4.08 27.68
C ALA A 155 -26.15 -4.83 26.99
N GLU A 156 -25.93 -5.33 25.77
CA GLU A 156 -26.90 -6.14 25.04
C GLU A 156 -26.99 -7.58 25.57
N LEU A 157 -25.86 -8.19 25.90
CA LEU A 157 -25.80 -9.59 26.34
C LEU A 157 -26.26 -9.77 27.79
N ASN A 158 -25.99 -8.81 28.68
CA ASN A 158 -26.38 -8.85 30.10
C ASN A 158 -27.86 -9.24 30.35
N PRO A 159 -28.87 -8.61 29.70
CA PRO A 159 -30.26 -9.01 29.89
C PRO A 159 -30.57 -10.41 29.32
N LEU A 160 -29.84 -10.88 28.31
CA LEU A 160 -30.05 -12.22 27.73
C LEU A 160 -29.55 -13.32 28.66
N ILE A 161 -28.37 -13.13 29.25
CA ILE A 161 -27.75 -14.10 30.16
C ILE A 161 -28.41 -14.15 31.55
N ALA A 162 -29.24 -13.15 31.91
CA ALA A 162 -29.92 -13.10 33.21
C ALA A 162 -30.86 -14.30 33.46
N ALA A 163 -31.32 -14.97 32.40
CA ALA A 163 -32.15 -16.17 32.49
C ALA A 163 -31.34 -17.48 32.59
N ALA A 164 -30.01 -17.42 32.42
CA ALA A 164 -29.15 -18.60 32.49
C ALA A 164 -29.03 -19.11 33.93
N THR A 165 -29.20 -20.42 34.12
CA THR A 165 -29.08 -21.05 35.45
C THR A 165 -27.85 -21.91 35.61
N SER A 166 -27.16 -22.22 34.51
CA SER A 166 -25.96 -23.03 34.44
C SER A 166 -24.99 -22.48 33.39
N GLU A 167 -23.72 -22.89 33.44
CA GLU A 167 -22.72 -22.64 32.41
C GLU A 167 -23.20 -23.10 31.02
N ALA A 168 -23.88 -24.24 30.93
CA ALA A 168 -24.42 -24.74 29.67
C ALA A 168 -25.52 -23.82 29.08
N ASP A 169 -26.44 -23.32 29.93
CA ASP A 169 -27.48 -22.37 29.49
C ASP A 169 -26.84 -21.05 29.01
N PHE A 170 -25.85 -20.57 29.77
CA PHE A 170 -25.13 -19.34 29.46
C PHE A 170 -24.40 -19.46 28.12
N MET A 171 -23.63 -20.53 27.94
CA MET A 171 -22.91 -20.77 26.69
C MET A 171 -23.87 -20.94 25.52
N THR A 172 -25.02 -21.62 25.70
CA THR A 172 -26.04 -21.70 24.65
C THR A 172 -26.54 -20.32 24.19
N ILE A 173 -26.75 -19.37 25.13
CA ILE A 173 -27.15 -18.00 24.79
C ILE A 173 -26.06 -17.27 24.01
N ILE A 174 -24.80 -17.38 24.46
CA ILE A 174 -23.65 -16.75 23.81
C ILE A 174 -23.40 -17.37 22.42
N ASP A 175 -23.44 -18.69 22.29
CA ASP A 175 -23.34 -19.43 21.04
C ASP A 175 -24.43 -18.98 20.07
N ASN A 176 -25.67 -18.90 20.52
CA ASN A 176 -26.77 -18.44 19.67
C ASN A 176 -26.58 -16.99 19.20
N TRP A 177 -26.06 -16.10 20.06
CA TRP A 177 -25.85 -14.70 19.70
C TRP A 177 -24.68 -14.51 18.74
N PHE A 178 -23.58 -15.26 18.94
CA PHE A 178 -22.41 -15.19 18.08
C PHE A 178 -22.60 -15.99 16.78
N ASP A 179 -22.93 -17.27 16.86
CA ASP A 179 -22.76 -18.27 15.79
C ASP A 179 -24.00 -18.47 14.90
N THR A 180 -25.17 -18.01 15.32
CA THR A 180 -26.38 -18.12 14.48
C THR A 180 -26.28 -17.17 13.28
N PRO A 181 -26.50 -17.64 12.04
CA PRO A 181 -26.61 -16.77 10.88
C PRO A 181 -27.73 -15.73 11.07
N GLY A 182 -27.43 -14.45 10.91
CA GLY A 182 -28.34 -13.34 11.24
C GLY A 182 -28.58 -13.17 12.75
N GLY A 183 -27.72 -13.74 13.59
CA GLY A 183 -27.72 -13.54 15.04
C GLY A 183 -27.21 -12.16 15.45
N GLY A 184 -27.22 -11.89 16.76
CA GLY A 184 -26.91 -10.57 17.30
C GLY A 184 -25.50 -10.06 16.98
N TYR A 185 -24.51 -10.95 16.82
CA TYR A 185 -23.19 -10.52 16.37
C TYR A 185 -23.21 -9.93 14.95
N GLU A 186 -23.88 -10.60 14.00
CA GLU A 186 -23.94 -10.14 12.62
C GLU A 186 -24.84 -8.91 12.45
N THR A 187 -25.90 -8.78 13.25
CA THR A 187 -26.89 -7.70 13.11
C THR A 187 -26.60 -6.47 13.96
N ASN A 188 -26.05 -6.66 15.16
CA ASN A 188 -25.93 -5.59 16.16
C ASN A 188 -24.47 -5.24 16.46
N ALA A 189 -23.56 -6.23 16.44
CA ALA A 189 -22.14 -5.99 16.71
C ALA A 189 -21.37 -5.54 15.47
N TYR A 190 -21.57 -6.25 14.36
CA TYR A 190 -20.93 -5.96 13.09
C TYR A 190 -21.68 -4.85 12.36
N THR A 191 -20.96 -3.78 12.05
CA THR A 191 -21.49 -2.63 11.32
C THR A 191 -20.92 -2.53 9.91
N GLY A 192 -20.05 -3.46 9.51
CA GLY A 192 -19.47 -3.49 8.17
C GLY A 192 -20.41 -4.06 7.10
N SER A 193 -19.87 -4.32 5.91
CA SER A 193 -20.59 -4.97 4.81
C SER A 193 -20.29 -6.46 4.76
N THR A 194 -21.31 -7.28 4.54
CA THR A 194 -21.16 -8.72 4.27
C THR A 194 -20.52 -9.01 2.91
N GLN A 195 -20.38 -7.99 2.07
CA GLN A 195 -19.68 -8.11 0.79
C GLN A 195 -18.18 -7.89 0.98
N SER A 196 -17.37 -8.80 0.42
CA SER A 196 -15.92 -8.70 0.36
C SER A 196 -15.48 -7.48 -0.45
N ARG A 197 -14.34 -6.92 -0.08
CA ARG A 197 -13.76 -5.77 -0.78
C ARG A 197 -13.41 -6.16 -2.23
N SER A 198 -13.43 -5.16 -3.12
CA SER A 198 -12.95 -5.36 -4.48
C SER A 198 -11.46 -5.69 -4.49
N SER A 199 -11.06 -6.61 -5.36
CA SER A 199 -9.67 -7.01 -5.57
C SER A 199 -8.80 -5.82 -5.93
N ILE A 200 -7.57 -5.81 -5.44
CA ILE A 200 -6.61 -4.73 -5.67
C ILE A 200 -5.76 -5.10 -6.90
N PRO A 201 -5.75 -4.30 -7.99
CA PRO A 201 -4.92 -4.57 -9.16
C PRO A 201 -3.44 -4.25 -8.85
N ILE A 202 -2.58 -5.26 -8.91
CA ILE A 202 -1.14 -5.16 -8.61
C ILE A 202 -0.25 -5.31 -9.84
N GLY A 203 -0.85 -5.56 -11.00
CA GLY A 203 -0.22 -5.65 -12.30
C GLY A 203 -1.26 -5.73 -13.41
N SER A 204 -0.80 -5.85 -14.67
CA SER A 204 -1.67 -5.89 -15.87
C SER A 204 -2.71 -7.00 -15.87
N GLU A 205 -2.40 -8.15 -15.26
CA GLU A 205 -3.28 -9.31 -15.17
C GLU A 205 -3.24 -9.96 -13.77
N ARG A 206 -2.83 -9.19 -12.75
CA ARG A 206 -2.65 -9.70 -11.39
C ARG A 206 -3.42 -8.86 -10.41
N THR A 207 -4.21 -9.52 -9.58
CA THR A 207 -4.97 -8.91 -8.50
C THR A 207 -4.68 -9.64 -7.19
N VAL A 208 -4.85 -8.93 -6.08
CA VAL A 208 -4.86 -9.54 -4.74
C VAL A 208 -6.23 -9.35 -4.13
N ASP A 209 -6.80 -10.46 -3.68
CA ASP A 209 -8.07 -10.50 -2.98
C ASP A 209 -7.84 -10.34 -1.48
N TYR A 210 -8.75 -9.62 -0.83
CA TYR A 210 -8.78 -9.48 0.62
C TYR A 210 -10.22 -9.67 1.10
N GLU A 211 -10.50 -10.86 1.63
CA GLU A 211 -11.84 -11.28 2.04
C GLU A 211 -12.02 -11.29 3.56
N ILE A 212 -10.95 -10.97 4.32
CA ILE A 212 -10.98 -11.01 5.77
C ILE A 212 -11.81 -9.84 6.32
N THR A 213 -12.82 -10.18 7.11
CA THR A 213 -13.66 -9.22 7.84
C THR A 213 -13.79 -9.63 9.29
N ALA A 214 -14.34 -8.75 10.14
CA ALA A 214 -14.65 -9.10 11.52
C ALA A 214 -15.74 -10.19 11.65
N LEU A 215 -16.37 -10.61 10.54
CA LEU A 215 -17.29 -11.76 10.50
C LEU A 215 -16.56 -13.10 10.40
N ASN A 216 -15.24 -13.12 10.16
CA ASN A 216 -14.49 -14.36 10.05
C ASN A 216 -14.68 -15.24 11.32
N PRO A 217 -15.02 -16.53 11.17
CA PRO A 217 -15.38 -17.41 12.30
C PRO A 217 -14.23 -17.62 13.29
N ASP A 218 -12.98 -17.61 12.81
CA ASP A 218 -11.80 -17.75 13.65
C ASP A 218 -11.59 -16.52 14.55
N ILE A 219 -11.81 -15.33 14.00
CA ILE A 219 -11.81 -14.07 14.75
C ILE A 219 -12.94 -14.08 15.79
N ARG A 220 -14.14 -14.48 15.36
CA ARG A 220 -15.33 -14.53 16.24
C ARG A 220 -15.14 -15.46 17.44
N THR A 221 -14.47 -16.60 17.26
CA THR A 221 -14.16 -17.54 18.36
C THR A 221 -13.33 -16.86 19.46
N THR A 222 -12.32 -16.08 19.09
CA THR A 222 -11.51 -15.29 20.03
C THR A 222 -12.36 -14.25 20.76
N LEU A 223 -13.16 -13.48 20.03
CA LEU A 223 -14.02 -12.44 20.61
C LEU A 223 -15.06 -13.04 21.58
N LYS A 224 -15.59 -14.22 21.25
CA LYS A 224 -16.51 -14.97 22.10
C LYS A 224 -15.86 -15.33 23.43
N GLY A 225 -14.64 -15.89 23.41
CA GLY A 225 -13.89 -16.20 24.64
C GLY A 225 -13.64 -14.96 25.51
N LEU A 226 -13.22 -13.83 24.90
CA LEU A 226 -13.05 -12.56 25.61
C LEU A 226 -14.37 -12.03 26.19
N THR A 227 -15.47 -12.18 25.46
CA THR A 227 -16.79 -11.73 25.88
C THR A 227 -17.31 -12.54 27.06
N VAL A 228 -17.15 -13.87 27.04
CA VAL A 228 -17.49 -14.73 28.18
C VAL A 228 -16.72 -14.28 29.43
N ALA A 229 -15.41 -14.10 29.33
CA ALA A 229 -14.60 -13.63 30.47
C ALA A 229 -15.03 -12.23 30.95
N ALA A 230 -15.36 -11.31 30.03
CA ALA A 230 -15.82 -9.97 30.35
C ALA A 230 -17.18 -9.97 31.07
N LEU A 231 -18.13 -10.82 30.64
CA LEU A 231 -19.44 -10.97 31.29
C LEU A 231 -19.33 -11.57 32.70
N VAL A 232 -18.43 -12.54 32.92
CA VAL A 232 -18.15 -13.05 34.28
C VAL A 232 -17.52 -11.95 35.16
N SER A 233 -16.68 -11.08 34.57
CA SER A 233 -16.11 -9.92 35.27
C SER A 233 -17.18 -8.88 35.62
N ASP A 234 -18.18 -8.71 34.76
CA ASP A 234 -19.32 -7.79 34.95
C ASP A 234 -20.39 -8.31 35.92
N GLY A 235 -20.18 -9.50 36.50
CA GLY A 235 -21.00 -10.05 37.59
C GLY A 235 -21.87 -11.25 37.21
N ALA A 236 -21.74 -11.81 36.00
CA ALA A 236 -22.41 -13.06 35.67
C ALA A 236 -22.04 -14.18 36.66
N PHE A 237 -23.05 -14.84 37.22
CA PHE A 237 -22.88 -15.89 38.23
C PHE A 237 -22.09 -15.47 39.48
N ALA A 238 -22.13 -14.19 39.89
CA ALA A 238 -21.35 -13.67 41.04
C ALA A 238 -21.50 -14.51 42.33
N SER A 239 -22.66 -15.14 42.55
CA SER A 239 -22.91 -16.01 43.72
C SER A 239 -22.57 -17.50 43.51
N GLN A 240 -22.24 -17.92 42.29
CA GLN A 240 -22.05 -19.33 41.91
C GLN A 240 -20.60 -19.56 41.48
N GLN A 241 -19.70 -19.71 42.46
CA GLN A 241 -18.26 -19.86 42.20
C GLN A 241 -17.93 -21.02 41.25
N SER A 242 -18.65 -22.14 41.34
CA SER A 242 -18.44 -23.29 40.45
C SER A 242 -18.73 -22.92 38.98
N GLU A 243 -19.82 -22.20 38.72
CA GLU A 243 -20.21 -21.77 37.37
C GLU A 243 -19.20 -20.76 36.82
N ARG A 244 -18.73 -19.82 37.65
CA ARG A 244 -17.67 -18.88 37.26
C ARG A 244 -16.40 -19.62 36.85
N SER A 245 -15.93 -20.56 37.67
CA SER A 245 -14.75 -21.37 37.36
C SER A 245 -14.92 -22.18 36.07
N ASN A 246 -16.10 -22.75 35.81
CA ASN A 246 -16.40 -23.45 34.56
C ASN A 246 -16.38 -22.50 33.36
N LEU A 247 -17.01 -21.33 33.46
CA LEU A 247 -17.01 -20.31 32.40
C LEU A 247 -15.61 -19.76 32.11
N LEU A 248 -14.75 -19.59 33.12
CA LEU A 248 -13.34 -19.23 32.91
C LEU A 248 -12.60 -20.32 32.15
N LYS A 249 -12.85 -21.59 32.46
CA LYS A 249 -12.28 -22.71 31.72
C LYS A 249 -12.72 -22.66 30.26
N THR A 250 -14.02 -22.54 30.01
CA THR A 250 -14.60 -22.44 28.66
C THR A 250 -14.05 -21.23 27.89
N ALA A 251 -13.95 -20.06 28.53
CA ALA A 251 -13.33 -18.88 27.95
C ALA A 251 -11.85 -19.11 27.58
N GLY A 252 -11.07 -19.73 28.47
CA GLY A 252 -9.67 -20.08 28.19
C GLY A 252 -9.53 -21.07 27.03
N GLU A 253 -10.40 -22.09 26.96
CA GLU A 253 -10.44 -23.05 25.86
C GLU A 253 -10.81 -22.39 24.52
N LEU A 254 -11.79 -21.47 24.51
CA LEU A 254 -12.16 -20.69 23.33
C LEU A 254 -11.02 -19.79 22.85
N LEU A 255 -10.27 -19.15 23.76
CA LEU A 255 -9.12 -18.31 23.40
C LEU A 255 -7.98 -19.14 22.81
N LEU A 256 -7.71 -20.34 23.35
CA LEU A 256 -6.73 -21.26 22.78
C LEU A 256 -7.15 -21.75 21.39
N ALA A 257 -8.43 -22.08 21.21
CA ALA A 257 -8.97 -22.44 19.90
C ALA A 257 -8.84 -21.26 18.92
N GLY A 258 -9.22 -20.07 19.36
CA GLY A 258 -9.10 -18.82 18.61
C GLY A 258 -7.67 -18.48 18.20
N GLU A 259 -6.66 -18.80 19.01
CA GLU A 259 -5.25 -18.60 18.65
C GLU A 259 -4.87 -19.33 17.37
N THR A 260 -5.30 -20.59 17.23
CA THR A 260 -5.01 -21.39 16.03
C THR A 260 -5.72 -20.82 14.80
N GLY A 261 -6.97 -20.36 14.96
CA GLY A 261 -7.73 -19.69 13.92
C GLY A 261 -7.12 -18.35 13.50
N ILE A 262 -6.74 -17.49 14.45
CA ILE A 262 -6.06 -16.22 14.16
C ILE A 262 -4.73 -16.49 13.45
N ALA A 263 -3.96 -17.51 13.85
CA ALA A 263 -2.74 -17.88 13.15
C ALA A 263 -3.00 -18.29 11.69
N ALA A 264 -4.10 -19.00 11.42
CA ALA A 264 -4.50 -19.36 10.06
C ALA A 264 -4.86 -18.12 9.22
N VAL A 265 -5.67 -17.20 9.76
CA VAL A 265 -6.01 -15.94 9.08
C VAL A 265 -4.76 -15.09 8.83
N ARG A 266 -3.84 -15.02 9.79
CA ARG A 266 -2.55 -14.31 9.63
C ARG A 266 -1.66 -14.96 8.57
N ALA A 267 -1.71 -16.28 8.41
CA ALA A 267 -1.00 -16.99 7.36
C ALA A 267 -1.57 -16.69 5.97
N GLU A 268 -2.90 -16.59 5.84
CA GLU A 268 -3.58 -16.18 4.61
C GLU A 268 -3.16 -14.76 4.18
N ILE A 269 -3.16 -13.82 5.12
CA ILE A 269 -2.67 -12.45 4.86
C ILE A 269 -1.18 -12.48 4.50
N GLY A 270 -0.38 -13.33 5.16
CA GLY A 270 1.04 -13.54 4.82
C GLY A 270 1.26 -14.03 3.38
N HIS A 271 0.38 -14.89 2.86
CA HIS A 271 0.41 -15.32 1.47
C HIS A 271 0.09 -14.16 0.52
N ALA A 272 -0.92 -13.33 0.85
CA ALA A 272 -1.24 -12.14 0.09
C ALA A 272 -0.08 -11.13 0.07
N GLN A 273 0.59 -10.90 1.22
CA GLN A 273 1.79 -10.07 1.32
C GLN A 273 2.90 -10.58 0.41
N ASN A 274 3.20 -11.88 0.46
CA ASN A 274 4.21 -12.48 -0.42
C ASN A 274 3.87 -12.30 -1.90
N THR A 275 2.59 -12.43 -2.25
CA THR A 275 2.11 -12.21 -3.62
C THR A 275 2.35 -10.77 -4.08
N VAL A 276 2.01 -9.78 -3.24
CA VAL A 276 2.27 -8.36 -3.52
C VAL A 276 3.77 -8.11 -3.70
N ASP A 277 4.60 -8.62 -2.80
CA ASP A 277 6.07 -8.44 -2.85
C ASP A 277 6.68 -9.06 -4.10
N HIS A 278 6.28 -10.29 -4.45
CA HIS A 278 6.76 -10.98 -5.63
C HIS A 278 6.39 -10.23 -6.92
N VAL A 279 5.15 -9.72 -7.00
CA VAL A 279 4.70 -8.93 -8.16
C VAL A 279 5.38 -7.58 -8.21
N ALA A 280 5.59 -6.90 -7.08
CA ALA A 280 6.33 -5.65 -7.02
C ALA A 280 7.77 -5.82 -7.56
N GLN A 281 8.48 -6.88 -7.15
CA GLN A 281 9.81 -7.19 -7.65
C GLN A 281 9.81 -7.51 -9.16
N HIS A 282 8.76 -8.17 -9.65
CA HIS A 282 8.62 -8.44 -11.08
C HIS A 282 8.40 -7.15 -11.88
N ASN A 283 7.50 -6.28 -11.41
CA ASN A 283 7.21 -4.99 -12.03
C ASN A 283 8.45 -4.09 -12.05
N ASP A 284 9.26 -4.09 -10.98
CA ASP A 284 10.52 -3.34 -10.93
C ASP A 284 11.53 -3.83 -11.97
N LYS A 285 11.66 -5.16 -12.14
CA LYS A 285 12.53 -5.74 -13.18
C LYS A 285 12.05 -5.38 -14.58
N GLU A 286 10.75 -5.45 -14.83
CA GLU A 286 10.16 -5.09 -16.13
C GLU A 286 10.40 -3.60 -16.46
N ARG A 287 10.22 -2.72 -15.47
CA ARG A 287 10.54 -1.30 -15.61
C ARG A 287 12.02 -1.09 -15.96
N ASP A 288 12.92 -1.79 -15.31
CA ASP A 288 14.36 -1.65 -15.55
C ASP A 288 14.74 -2.15 -16.95
N ILE A 289 14.12 -3.24 -17.43
CA ILE A 289 14.26 -3.72 -18.82
C ILE A 289 13.74 -2.67 -19.81
N LEU A 290 12.58 -2.07 -19.57
CA LEU A 290 12.03 -1.01 -20.43
C LEU A 290 12.95 0.23 -20.47
N LYS A 291 13.58 0.58 -19.34
CA LYS A 291 14.58 1.66 -19.28
C LYS A 291 15.83 1.33 -20.11
N ILE A 292 16.31 0.09 -20.04
CA ILE A 292 17.44 -0.38 -20.87
C ILE A 292 17.06 -0.34 -22.35
N ALA A 293 15.92 -0.90 -22.74
CA ALA A 293 15.44 -0.89 -24.12
C ALA A 293 15.26 0.55 -24.66
N LYS A 294 14.74 1.47 -23.83
CA LYS A 294 14.67 2.90 -24.20
C LYS A 294 16.06 3.52 -24.36
N SER A 295 17.01 3.17 -23.51
CA SER A 295 18.40 3.62 -23.63
C SER A 295 19.12 3.02 -24.85
N GLU A 296 18.81 1.81 -25.28
CA GLU A 296 19.35 1.23 -26.51
C GLU A 296 18.79 1.93 -27.76
N LEU A 297 17.52 2.36 -27.71
CA LEU A 297 16.88 3.07 -28.81
C LEU A 297 17.29 4.53 -28.92
N LEU A 298 17.47 5.22 -27.79
CA LEU A 298 17.62 6.68 -27.73
C LEU A 298 18.91 7.14 -27.07
N GLY A 299 19.71 6.25 -26.49
CA GLY A 299 20.93 6.62 -25.79
C GLY A 299 21.97 7.24 -26.70
N LYS A 300 22.67 8.26 -26.18
CA LYS A 300 23.82 8.86 -26.86
C LYS A 300 25.03 8.81 -25.93
N ASP A 301 26.20 8.46 -26.49
CA ASP A 301 27.45 8.41 -25.70
C ASP A 301 27.82 9.83 -25.21
N PRO A 302 27.91 10.06 -23.89
CA PRO A 302 28.21 11.37 -23.35
C PRO A 302 29.63 11.85 -23.70
N TYR A 303 30.59 10.96 -23.89
CA TYR A 303 31.96 11.32 -24.27
C TYR A 303 32.02 11.79 -25.73
N GLU A 304 31.36 11.05 -26.63
CA GLU A 304 31.25 11.46 -28.03
C GLU A 304 30.48 12.78 -28.14
N THR A 305 29.36 12.92 -27.41
CA THR A 305 28.55 14.15 -27.40
C THR A 305 29.34 15.34 -26.85
N ALA A 306 30.16 15.15 -25.80
CA ALA A 306 31.00 16.21 -25.26
C ALA A 306 32.10 16.63 -26.25
N ALA A 307 32.69 15.68 -26.97
CA ALA A 307 33.68 15.96 -28.00
C ALA A 307 33.06 16.73 -29.19
N GLU A 308 31.87 16.32 -29.65
CA GLU A 308 31.10 17.03 -30.67
C GLU A 308 30.73 18.45 -30.20
N LEU A 309 30.25 18.60 -28.98
CA LEU A 309 29.88 19.89 -28.40
C LEU A 309 31.08 20.85 -28.38
N GLN A 310 32.24 20.38 -27.93
CA GLN A 310 33.47 21.16 -27.91
C GLN A 310 33.91 21.57 -29.33
N ALA A 311 33.82 20.66 -30.30
CA ALA A 311 34.14 20.96 -31.69
C ALA A 311 33.22 22.05 -32.27
N THR A 312 31.91 21.97 -31.99
CA THR A 312 30.92 22.97 -32.44
C THR A 312 31.15 24.34 -31.78
N GLN A 313 31.55 24.38 -30.50
CA GLN A 313 31.95 25.63 -29.83
C GLN A 313 33.12 26.30 -30.53
N VAL A 314 34.19 25.53 -30.82
CA VAL A 314 35.37 26.05 -31.52
C VAL A 314 35.01 26.55 -32.92
N GLN A 315 34.13 25.85 -33.64
CA GLN A 315 33.66 26.29 -34.96
C GLN A 315 32.88 27.60 -34.88
N LEU A 316 32.03 27.78 -33.86
CA LEU A 316 31.28 29.02 -33.66
C LEU A 316 32.21 30.20 -33.31
N GLU A 317 33.22 29.98 -32.47
CA GLU A 317 34.25 30.98 -32.14
C GLU A 317 35.06 31.38 -33.39
N ALA A 318 35.44 30.41 -34.22
CA ALA A 318 36.12 30.66 -35.48
C ALA A 318 35.25 31.46 -36.45
N LEU A 319 33.96 31.13 -36.57
CA LEU A 319 33.00 31.86 -37.40
C LEU A 319 32.87 33.32 -36.95
N TYR A 320 32.76 33.58 -35.65
CA TYR A 320 32.71 34.95 -35.12
C TYR A 320 34.01 35.71 -35.37
N THR A 321 35.16 35.05 -35.19
CA THR A 321 36.46 35.65 -35.49
C THR A 321 36.58 36.04 -36.96
N MET A 322 36.14 35.17 -37.88
CA MET A 322 36.13 35.46 -39.32
C MET A 322 35.14 36.58 -39.66
N THR A 323 33.93 36.55 -39.09
CA THR A 323 32.91 37.59 -39.33
C THR A 323 33.39 38.95 -38.86
N ALA A 324 34.07 39.03 -37.71
CA ALA A 324 34.68 40.27 -37.21
C ALA A 324 35.78 40.80 -38.15
N ARG A 325 36.66 39.92 -38.67
CA ARG A 325 37.69 40.29 -39.65
C ARG A 325 37.10 40.80 -40.96
N ILE A 326 36.09 40.12 -41.51
CA ILE A 326 35.41 40.53 -42.75
C ILE A 326 34.71 41.88 -42.56
N SER A 327 34.05 42.08 -41.41
CA SER A 327 33.39 43.36 -41.09
C SER A 327 34.39 44.51 -41.01
N GLN A 328 35.58 44.29 -40.42
CA GLN A 328 36.66 45.29 -40.36
C GLN A 328 37.22 45.64 -41.75
N LEU A 329 37.40 44.65 -42.64
CA LEU A 329 37.85 44.88 -44.01
C LEU A 329 36.83 45.72 -44.81
N SER A 330 35.53 45.41 -44.71
CA SER A 330 34.49 46.19 -45.38
C SER A 330 34.42 47.65 -44.92
N LEU A 331 34.67 47.90 -43.63
CA LEU A 331 34.72 49.25 -43.06
C LEU A 331 35.96 50.01 -43.53
N MET A 332 37.12 49.34 -43.60
CA MET A 332 38.35 49.92 -44.13
C MET A 332 38.26 50.25 -45.62
N ASP A 333 37.60 49.41 -46.43
CA ASP A 333 37.34 49.68 -47.85
C ASP A 333 36.27 50.77 -48.06
N PHE A 334 35.30 50.91 -47.16
CA PHE A 334 34.30 52.00 -47.21
C PHE A 334 34.87 53.37 -46.84
N LEU A 335 35.91 53.41 -45.99
CA LEU A 335 36.57 54.65 -45.56
C LEU A 335 37.68 55.11 -46.53
N ARG A 336 37.93 54.36 -47.61
CA ARG A 336 38.84 54.72 -48.71
C ARG A 336 38.09 55.33 -49.89
#